data_AF-A0A9J5ZSH9-F1
#
_entry.id   AF-A0A9J5ZSH9-F1
#
_cell.length_a   1.000
_cell.length_b   1.000
_cell.length_c   1.000
_cell.angle_alpha   90.00
_cell.angle_beta   90.00
_cell.angle_gamma   90.00
#
_symmetry.space_group_name_H-M   'P 1'
#
loop_
_entity.id
_entity.type
_entity.pdbx_description
1 polymer ?
#
loop_
_entity_poly.entity_id
_entity_poly.type
_entity_poly.pdbx_seq_one_letter_code
_entity_poly.pdbx_strand_id
1 'polypeptide(L)'
;MILRNEEKWVNFEWYFDHAPGVEIGDQFRFKVELAMVGLHHKIFRGIYYVNINRKNVATSIVDSGRYESKTISSQKFIYVGQGGNPRVSINARVEDQKYERDNFALKNSMDLGYSVSVICGRPRFNGEKTDAKYIYDGLYTVTNLLS
;
A
#
# COMPACT_ATOMS: atom_id res chain seq x y z
N MET A 1 -14.36 11.81 8.40
CA MET A 1 -14.91 12.32 7.12
C MET A 1 -15.04 13.84 7.08
N ILE A 2 -15.13 14.53 8.23
CA ILE A 2 -15.22 16.00 8.33
C ILE A 2 -14.18 16.72 7.45
N LEU A 3 -12.89 16.42 7.62
CA LEU A 3 -11.81 17.04 6.82
C LEU A 3 -11.92 16.80 5.32
N ARG A 4 -12.59 15.71 4.89
CA ARG A 4 -12.85 15.46 3.46
C ARG A 4 -13.95 16.37 2.94
N ASN A 5 -15.00 16.56 3.74
CA ASN A 5 -16.13 17.44 3.41
C ASN A 5 -15.74 18.92 3.47
N GLU A 6 -14.75 19.26 4.29
CA GLU A 6 -14.13 20.59 4.37
C GLU A 6 -13.04 20.82 3.32
N GLU A 7 -12.85 19.89 2.36
CA GLU A 7 -11.86 20.00 1.29
C GLU A 7 -10.40 20.17 1.77
N LYS A 8 -10.09 19.67 2.98
CA LYS A 8 -8.75 19.73 3.59
C LYS A 8 -7.85 18.55 3.24
N TRP A 9 -8.33 17.63 2.40
CA TRP A 9 -7.48 16.58 1.84
C TRP A 9 -6.63 17.20 0.75
N VAL A 10 -5.40 16.74 0.61
CA VAL A 10 -4.47 17.21 -0.42
C VAL A 10 -4.14 16.05 -1.35
N ASN A 11 -3.53 16.34 -2.51
CA ASN A 11 -3.07 15.31 -3.44
C ASN A 11 -4.22 14.36 -3.86
N PHE A 12 -5.29 14.91 -4.42
CA PHE A 12 -6.44 14.11 -4.88
C PHE A 12 -6.12 13.26 -6.12
N GLU A 13 -5.11 13.66 -6.88
CA GLU A 13 -4.56 12.88 -7.98
C GLU A 13 -3.64 11.76 -7.47
N TRP A 14 -3.31 10.85 -8.37
CA TRP A 14 -2.39 9.75 -8.12
C TRP A 14 -1.04 10.05 -8.74
N TYR A 15 0.02 9.54 -8.11
CA TYR A 15 1.39 9.74 -8.55
C TYR A 15 2.09 8.39 -8.69
N PHE A 16 2.86 8.24 -9.77
CA PHE A 16 3.90 7.19 -9.84
C PHE A 16 5.23 7.67 -9.28
N ASP A 17 5.36 8.98 -9.04
CA ASP A 17 6.47 9.58 -8.30
C ASP A 17 6.05 9.84 -6.84
N HIS A 18 6.91 10.50 -6.07
CA HIS A 18 6.61 10.97 -4.72
C HIS A 18 5.41 11.92 -4.73
N ALA A 19 4.48 11.71 -3.80
CA ALA A 19 3.39 12.65 -3.59
C ALA A 19 3.97 14.00 -3.11
N PRO A 20 3.54 15.15 -3.66
CA PRO A 20 4.05 16.45 -3.26
C PRO A 20 3.94 16.68 -1.74
N GLY A 21 5.08 17.05 -1.12
CA GLY A 21 5.16 17.33 0.32
C GLY A 21 5.20 16.09 1.22
N VAL A 22 5.39 14.89 0.66
CA VAL A 22 5.57 13.65 1.41
C VAL A 22 6.97 13.08 1.17
N GLU A 23 7.71 12.83 2.24
CA GLU A 23 9.12 12.42 2.21
C GLU A 23 9.32 10.99 2.72
N ILE A 24 10.35 10.31 2.22
CA ILE A 24 10.74 8.98 2.72
C ILE A 24 11.03 9.09 4.23
N GLY A 25 10.40 8.23 5.01
CA GLY A 25 10.49 8.23 6.47
C GLY A 25 9.30 8.92 7.16
N ASP A 26 8.42 9.61 6.43
CA ASP A 26 7.21 10.20 7.00
C ASP A 26 6.35 9.15 7.70
N GLN A 27 5.85 9.54 8.87
CA GLN A 27 5.18 8.65 9.80
C GLN A 27 3.71 9.01 9.94
N PHE A 28 2.86 7.98 9.85
CA PHE A 28 1.42 8.09 9.98
C PHE A 28 0.90 7.09 11.00
N ARG A 29 -0.10 7.50 11.76
CA ARG A 29 -0.79 6.69 12.76
C ARG A 29 -1.91 5.87 12.13
N PHE A 30 -2.62 6.42 11.15
CA PHE A 30 -3.82 5.81 10.58
C PHE A 30 -3.82 5.80 9.05
N LYS A 31 -4.44 4.78 8.44
CA LYS A 31 -4.61 4.73 6.97
C LYS A 31 -5.43 5.89 6.41
N VAL A 32 -6.27 6.55 7.22
CA VAL A 32 -6.99 7.75 6.78
C VAL A 32 -6.04 8.92 6.54
N GLU A 33 -4.94 9.01 7.28
CA GLU A 33 -3.93 10.06 7.08
C GLU A 33 -3.18 9.84 5.76
N LEU A 34 -2.86 8.59 5.42
CA LEU A 34 -2.30 8.23 4.10
C LEU A 34 -3.21 8.66 2.95
N ALA A 35 -4.54 8.52 3.13
CA ALA A 35 -5.52 8.95 2.13
C ALA A 35 -5.67 10.48 2.08
N MET A 36 -5.53 11.15 3.22
CA MET A 36 -5.59 12.61 3.33
C MET A 36 -4.43 13.31 2.63
N VAL A 37 -3.24 12.69 2.62
CA VAL A 37 -2.04 13.25 1.98
C VAL A 37 -1.81 12.73 0.56
N GLY A 38 -2.73 11.91 0.02
CA GLY A 38 -2.64 11.33 -1.33
C GLY A 38 -1.62 10.21 -1.51
N LEU A 39 -1.05 9.67 -0.43
CA LEU A 39 -0.08 8.58 -0.51
C LEU A 39 -0.77 7.22 -0.77
N HIS A 40 -1.96 7.01 -0.21
CA HIS A 40 -2.77 5.81 -0.44
C HIS A 40 -4.28 6.06 -0.29
N HIS A 41 -5.02 6.05 -1.39
CA HIS A 41 -6.43 6.48 -1.41
C HIS A 41 -7.43 5.41 -0.93
N LYS A 42 -6.99 4.19 -0.58
CA LYS A 42 -7.86 3.11 -0.10
C LYS A 42 -7.62 2.77 1.36
N ILE A 43 -8.50 3.27 2.23
CA ILE A 43 -8.40 3.05 3.69
C ILE A 43 -8.47 1.55 4.06
N PHE A 44 -9.23 0.74 3.33
CA PHE A 44 -9.48 -0.67 3.70
C PHE A 44 -8.68 -1.70 2.91
N ARG A 45 -7.94 -1.29 1.87
CA ARG A 45 -7.19 -2.21 1.00
C ARG A 45 -5.70 -2.10 1.25
N GLY A 46 -4.97 -3.14 0.84
CA GLY A 46 -3.51 -3.14 0.82
C GLY A 46 -2.97 -2.49 -0.44
N ILE A 47 -3.66 -2.64 -1.57
CA ILE A 47 -3.24 -2.15 -2.88
C ILE A 47 -4.19 -1.05 -3.34
N TYR A 48 -3.63 0.06 -3.80
CA TYR A 48 -4.34 1.09 -4.55
C TYR A 48 -3.83 1.12 -5.98
N TYR A 49 -4.75 1.23 -6.93
CA TYR A 49 -4.48 1.26 -8.35
C TYR A 49 -5.42 2.22 -9.07
N VAL A 50 -5.02 2.59 -10.28
CA VAL A 50 -5.76 3.46 -11.19
C VAL A 50 -5.88 2.81 -12.56
N ASN A 51 -6.81 3.28 -13.38
CA ASN A 51 -6.97 2.74 -14.73
C ASN A 51 -6.19 3.58 -15.73
N ILE A 52 -5.23 2.95 -16.43
CA ILE A 52 -4.44 3.56 -17.50
C ILE A 52 -4.62 2.69 -18.73
N ASN A 53 -5.14 3.27 -19.82
CA ASN A 53 -5.34 2.57 -21.08
C ASN A 53 -6.03 1.20 -20.91
N ARG A 54 -7.10 1.16 -20.11
CA ARG A 54 -7.89 -0.05 -19.78
C ARG A 54 -7.17 -1.09 -18.92
N LYS A 55 -5.98 -0.80 -18.39
CA LYS A 55 -5.26 -1.65 -17.44
C LYS A 55 -5.30 -1.03 -16.04
N ASN A 56 -5.51 -1.85 -15.02
CA ASN A 56 -5.34 -1.41 -13.63
C ASN A 56 -3.85 -1.37 -13.32
N VAL A 57 -3.31 -0.24 -12.87
CA VAL A 57 -1.89 -0.05 -12.56
C VAL A 57 -1.78 0.39 -11.10
N ALA A 58 -1.02 -0.36 -10.30
CA ALA A 58 -0.82 -0.07 -8.88
C ALA A 58 0.00 1.21 -8.71
N THR A 59 -0.46 2.08 -7.83
CA THR A 59 0.23 3.34 -7.48
C THR A 59 0.82 3.27 -6.09
N SER A 60 0.17 2.55 -5.16
CA SER A 60 0.72 2.35 -3.82
C SER A 60 0.27 1.05 -3.16
N ILE A 61 1.11 0.56 -2.26
CA ILE A 61 0.81 -0.56 -1.37
C ILE A 61 1.01 -0.17 0.09
N VAL A 62 0.17 -0.70 0.96
CA VAL A 62 0.32 -0.64 2.41
C VAL A 62 0.53 -2.06 2.92
N ASP A 63 1.76 -2.36 3.33
CA ASP A 63 2.08 -3.59 4.02
C ASP A 63 1.81 -3.44 5.52
N SER A 64 0.59 -3.72 5.94
CA SER A 64 0.21 -3.60 7.36
C SER A 64 0.74 -4.70 8.28
N GLY A 65 1.61 -5.61 7.81
CA GLY A 65 2.08 -6.78 8.58
C GLY A 65 0.98 -7.81 8.84
N ARG A 66 -0.12 -7.75 8.07
CA ARG A 66 -1.24 -8.71 8.14
C ARG A 66 -0.95 -10.00 7.39
N TYR A 67 0.03 -9.94 6.49
CA TYR A 67 0.51 -11.05 5.69
C TYR A 67 2.02 -11.20 5.95
N GLU A 68 2.55 -12.38 5.72
CA GLU A 68 3.96 -12.70 5.97
C GLU A 68 4.85 -12.20 4.81
N SER A 69 4.84 -10.88 4.58
CA SER A 69 5.82 -10.24 3.70
C SER A 69 7.23 -10.44 4.26
N LYS A 70 8.21 -10.61 3.36
CA LYS A 70 9.58 -10.95 3.74
C LYS A 70 10.56 -9.92 3.22
N THR A 71 11.25 -9.24 4.11
CA THR A 71 12.42 -8.42 3.76
C THR A 71 13.57 -9.34 3.33
N ILE A 72 14.12 -9.07 2.15
CA ILE A 72 15.27 -9.82 1.59
C ILE A 72 16.56 -9.04 1.80
N SER A 73 16.51 -7.71 1.62
CA SER A 73 17.60 -6.77 1.90
C SER A 73 17.03 -5.40 2.24
N SER A 74 17.90 -4.40 2.48
CA SER A 74 17.48 -3.00 2.66
C SER A 74 16.79 -2.38 1.45
N GLN A 75 16.88 -3.02 0.27
CA GLN A 75 16.35 -2.49 -1.01
C GLN A 75 15.37 -3.46 -1.68
N LYS A 76 15.09 -4.62 -1.07
CA LYS A 76 14.27 -5.67 -1.67
C LYS A 76 13.43 -6.37 -0.63
N PHE A 77 12.15 -6.53 -0.92
CA PHE A 77 11.24 -7.33 -0.12
C PHE A 77 10.25 -8.06 -1.02
N ILE A 78 9.60 -9.08 -0.45
CA ILE A 78 8.50 -9.81 -1.05
C ILE A 78 7.23 -9.29 -0.40
N TYR A 79 6.37 -8.64 -1.20
CA TYR A 79 5.03 -8.26 -0.79
C TYR A 79 4.07 -9.41 -1.05
N VAL A 80 3.33 -9.82 -0.02
CA VAL A 80 2.25 -10.80 -0.17
C VAL A 80 0.95 -10.05 -0.48
N GLY A 81 0.33 -10.40 -1.61
CA GLY A 81 -0.87 -9.74 -2.13
C GLY A 81 -2.10 -9.87 -1.23
N GLN A 82 -3.20 -9.24 -1.64
CA GLN A 82 -4.46 -9.28 -0.89
C GLN A 82 -5.28 -10.54 -1.25
N GLY A 83 -5.95 -11.13 -0.25
CA GLY A 83 -6.84 -12.30 -0.41
C GLY A 83 -6.49 -13.47 0.52
N GLY A 84 -7.42 -14.39 0.75
CA GLY A 84 -7.17 -15.68 1.41
C GLY A 84 -6.83 -15.67 2.91
N ASN A 85 -6.83 -14.51 3.58
CA ASN A 85 -6.44 -14.41 4.98
C ASN A 85 -7.66 -14.43 5.93
N PRO A 86 -7.87 -15.51 6.70
CA PRO A 86 -8.99 -15.64 7.64
C PRO A 86 -8.95 -14.61 8.77
N ARG A 87 -7.78 -13.98 9.04
CA ARG A 87 -7.63 -12.94 10.07
C ARG A 87 -8.11 -11.56 9.63
N VAL A 88 -8.48 -11.38 8.37
CA VAL A 88 -8.90 -10.06 7.81
C VAL A 88 -10.44 -9.94 7.70
N SER A 89 -11.19 -11.04 7.72
CA SER A 89 -12.65 -11.01 7.83
C SER A 89 -13.17 -12.21 8.62
N ILE A 90 -14.17 -12.00 9.49
CA ILE A 90 -14.77 -13.01 10.39
C ILE A 90 -15.28 -14.26 9.64
N ASN A 91 -15.55 -14.16 8.34
CA ASN A 91 -16.05 -15.24 7.49
C ASN A 91 -15.05 -15.67 6.39
N ALA A 92 -13.80 -15.22 6.43
CA ALA A 92 -12.83 -15.58 5.40
C ALA A 92 -12.36 -17.03 5.62
N ARG A 93 -12.57 -17.87 4.60
CA ARG A 93 -11.94 -19.18 4.50
C ARG A 93 -10.47 -18.99 4.12
N VAL A 94 -9.62 -19.92 4.55
CA VAL A 94 -8.29 -20.07 3.94
C VAL A 94 -8.54 -20.51 2.50
N GLU A 95 -8.37 -19.58 1.57
CA GLU A 95 -8.49 -19.81 0.14
C GLU A 95 -7.19 -19.39 -0.50
N ASP A 96 -6.76 -20.11 -1.54
CA ASP A 96 -5.61 -19.69 -2.34
C ASP A 96 -5.85 -18.25 -2.84
N GLN A 97 -4.80 -17.42 -2.78
CA GLN A 97 -4.91 -16.05 -3.25
C GLN A 97 -5.24 -16.06 -4.74
N LYS A 98 -6.47 -15.65 -5.05
CA LYS A 98 -6.89 -15.56 -6.46
C LYS A 98 -6.15 -14.43 -7.14
N TYR A 99 -5.78 -14.70 -8.39
CA TYR A 99 -5.15 -13.73 -9.28
C TYR A 99 -6.17 -12.72 -9.83
N GLU A 100 -6.91 -12.07 -8.92
CA GLU A 100 -8.06 -11.22 -9.25
C GLU A 100 -7.82 -9.76 -8.90
N ARG A 101 -8.14 -8.88 -9.86
CA ARG A 101 -8.18 -7.40 -9.80
C ARG A 101 -6.98 -6.68 -9.17
N ASP A 102 -6.83 -6.74 -7.87
CA ASP A 102 -5.87 -5.95 -7.10
C ASP A 102 -4.44 -6.48 -7.29
N ASN A 103 -4.25 -7.80 -7.26
CA ASN A 103 -2.95 -8.44 -7.51
C ASN A 103 -2.52 -8.31 -8.98
N PHE A 104 -3.50 -8.25 -9.90
CA PHE A 104 -3.25 -7.99 -11.33
C PHE A 104 -2.68 -6.59 -11.58
N ALA A 105 -2.98 -5.63 -10.71
CA ALA A 105 -2.48 -4.26 -10.86
C ALA A 105 -0.97 -4.16 -10.64
N LEU A 106 -0.40 -4.96 -9.72
CA LEU A 106 1.05 -5.04 -9.52
C LEU A 106 1.76 -5.62 -10.75
N LYS A 107 1.17 -6.64 -11.39
CA LYS A 107 1.69 -7.15 -12.67
C LYS A 107 1.70 -6.09 -13.76
N ASN A 108 0.60 -5.36 -13.93
CA ASN A 108 0.56 -4.32 -14.96
C ASN A 108 1.57 -3.20 -14.68
N SER A 109 1.85 -2.90 -13.41
CA SER A 109 2.87 -1.90 -13.03
C SER A 109 4.26 -2.38 -13.40
N MET A 110 4.57 -3.67 -13.15
CA MET A 110 5.79 -4.32 -13.63
C MET A 110 5.90 -4.22 -15.16
N ASP A 111 4.88 -4.67 -15.88
CA ASP A 111 4.90 -4.73 -17.35
C ASP A 111 5.02 -3.34 -18.00
N LEU A 112 4.48 -2.30 -17.36
CA LEU A 112 4.49 -0.92 -17.86
C LEU A 112 5.64 -0.09 -17.30
N GLY A 113 6.43 -0.62 -16.35
CA GLY A 113 7.57 0.08 -15.74
C GLY A 113 7.18 1.20 -14.78
N TYR A 114 5.97 1.17 -14.20
CA TYR A 114 5.55 2.17 -13.22
C TYR A 114 6.02 1.81 -11.81
N SER A 115 6.53 2.82 -11.10
CA SER A 115 6.87 2.76 -9.68
C SER A 115 5.63 2.72 -8.79
N VAL A 116 5.79 2.11 -7.62
CA VAL A 116 4.75 1.90 -6.62
C VAL A 116 5.24 2.46 -5.29
N SER A 117 4.48 3.37 -4.69
CA SER A 117 4.76 3.88 -3.35
C SER A 117 4.53 2.79 -2.31
N VAL A 118 5.51 2.52 -1.46
CA VAL A 118 5.47 1.48 -0.42
C VAL A 118 5.33 2.13 0.95
N ILE A 119 4.30 1.70 1.68
CA ILE A 119 4.06 2.13 3.06
C ILE A 119 4.15 0.90 3.96
N CYS A 120 5.16 0.89 4.82
CA CYS A 120 5.47 -0.22 5.72
C CYS A 120 4.74 -0.02 7.06
N GLY A 121 3.93 -0.99 7.43
CA GLY A 121 3.30 -1.08 8.73
C GLY A 121 4.26 -1.70 9.75
N ARG A 122 4.51 -1.03 10.87
CA ARG A 122 5.33 -1.59 11.96
C ARG A 122 4.45 -2.11 13.10
N PRO A 123 4.72 -3.32 13.64
CA PRO A 123 4.12 -3.72 14.90
C PRO A 123 4.64 -2.79 16.00
N ARG A 124 3.78 -2.43 16.96
CA ARG A 124 4.23 -1.68 18.13
C ARG A 124 5.17 -2.56 18.95
N PHE A 125 6.36 -2.07 19.24
CA PHE A 125 7.22 -2.71 20.22
C PHE A 125 6.90 -2.17 21.62
N ASN A 126 6.87 -3.05 22.62
CA ASN A 126 6.62 -2.64 24.01
C ASN A 126 7.70 -1.63 24.44
N GLY A 127 7.28 -0.41 24.82
CA GLY A 127 8.17 0.66 25.29
C GLY A 127 8.41 1.79 24.28
N GLU A 128 7.91 1.69 23.04
CA GLU A 128 7.96 2.81 22.10
C GLU A 128 7.02 3.94 22.51
N LYS A 129 7.51 5.18 22.48
CA LYS A 129 6.72 6.40 22.75
C LYS A 129 5.84 6.85 21.58
N THR A 130 6.12 6.36 20.37
CA THR A 130 5.41 6.76 19.16
C THR A 130 4.22 5.86 18.88
N ASP A 131 3.07 6.49 18.57
CA ASP A 131 1.88 5.80 18.08
C ASP A 131 1.90 5.57 16.56
N ALA A 132 2.97 5.99 15.87
CA ALA A 132 3.12 5.81 14.44
C ALA A 132 3.09 4.33 14.06
N LYS A 133 2.27 4.01 13.06
CA LYS A 133 2.04 2.63 12.61
C LYS A 133 2.47 2.40 11.18
N TYR A 134 2.50 3.45 10.37
CA TYR A 134 2.75 3.40 8.93
C TYR A 134 3.89 4.36 8.61
N ILE A 135 4.88 3.88 7.86
CA ILE A 135 6.03 4.69 7.46
C ILE A 135 6.12 4.64 5.94
N TYR A 136 6.24 5.80 5.31
CA TYR A 136 6.51 5.85 3.88
C TYR A 136 7.94 5.41 3.61
N ASP A 137 8.10 4.28 2.93
CA ASP A 137 9.40 3.65 2.69
C ASP A 137 10.03 4.09 1.36
N GLY A 138 9.22 4.63 0.45
CA GLY A 138 9.67 5.19 -0.82
C GLY A 138 9.01 4.54 -2.03
N LEU A 139 9.63 4.73 -3.20
CA LEU A 139 9.18 4.20 -4.48
C LEU A 139 9.91 2.92 -4.83
N TYR A 140 9.16 1.93 -5.31
CA TYR A 140 9.67 0.63 -5.68
C TYR A 140 9.17 0.21 -7.05
N THR A 141 9.98 -0.56 -7.77
CA THR A 141 9.56 -1.26 -8.98
C THR A 141 9.30 -2.73 -8.69
N VAL A 142 8.21 -3.27 -9.22
CA VAL A 142 7.94 -4.72 -9.15
C VAL A 142 8.85 -5.42 -10.16
N THR A 143 9.71 -6.34 -9.71
CA THR A 143 10.66 -7.04 -10.58
C THR A 143 10.25 -8.46 -10.94
N ASN A 144 9.49 -9.11 -10.05
CA ASN A 144 9.10 -10.51 -10.18
C ASN A 144 7.73 -10.74 -9.52
N LEU A 145 6.98 -11.70 -10.04
CA LEU A 145 5.78 -12.25 -9.40
C LEU A 145 6.07 -13.70 -9.02
N LEU A 146 5.74 -14.07 -7.80
CA LEU A 146 5.84 -15.45 -7.32
C LEU A 146 4.46 -16.09 -7.39
N SER A 147 4.39 -17.28 -7.98
CA SER A 147 3.20 -18.13 -8.10
C SER A 147 3.21 -19.23 -7.06
#